data_AF-A0A7H5ESZ7-F1
#
_entry.id   AF-A0A7H5ESZ7-F1
#
_cell.length_a   1.000
_cell.length_b   1.000
_cell.length_c   1.000
_cell.angle_alpha   90.00
_cell.angle_beta   90.00
_cell.angle_gamma   90.00
#
_symmetry.space_group_name_H-M   'P 1'
#
loop_
_entity.id
_entity.type
_entity.pdbx_description
1 polymer ?
#
loop_
_entity_poly.entity_id
_entity_poly.type
_entity_poly.pdbx_seq_one_letter_code
_entity_poly.pdbx_strand_id
1 'polypeptide(L)'
;MSSSSSSPAPRRRNDRILTIDWSLLWRRMRTRAGQYFSSLKFRASRTEYIPPAWMERFRLSWFRLGLIGLLLFVFTQRQVDFTISMGKEGLAAGTTTGRHMAAKTSDASADPAARDNMSVLPVAATVAAPEPTKAVWSVEQYNVREVRAYVNRFQRVARGEEDKFSIPAPAKMALAILGSGAGTNPAARENNNHFGTITANGYYENAWMNWRAHSELIDREFPQLANESVNYQQWIAALARTSYSRDKDIGKKLLTIIEHFGLERL
;
A
#
# COMPACT_ATOMS: atom_id res chain seq x y z
N MET A 1 42.44 89.24 12.99
CA MET A 1 41.96 88.34 11.91
C MET A 1 41.61 86.99 12.51
N SER A 2 40.98 86.10 11.75
CA SER A 2 40.76 84.67 12.07
C SER A 2 39.70 84.31 13.14
N SER A 3 38.46 84.21 12.64
CA SER A 3 37.56 83.04 12.79
C SER A 3 37.23 82.45 14.17
N SER A 4 35.92 82.52 14.47
CA SER A 4 35.12 81.74 15.41
C SER A 4 35.44 80.23 15.56
N SER A 5 35.25 79.72 16.77
CA SER A 5 34.86 78.32 17.03
C SER A 5 33.82 78.26 18.17
N SER A 6 32.78 77.44 18.02
CA SER A 6 31.70 77.28 19.00
C SER A 6 31.15 75.85 18.99
N SER A 7 31.67 75.00 19.89
CA SER A 7 31.26 73.60 19.99
C SER A 7 29.95 73.43 20.79
N PRO A 8 28.96 72.67 20.28
CA PRO A 8 27.68 72.49 20.96
C PRO A 8 27.70 71.42 22.06
N ALA A 9 26.79 71.53 23.02
CA ALA A 9 26.69 70.63 24.18
C ALA A 9 26.21 69.20 23.83
N PRO A 10 26.65 68.17 24.59
CA PRO A 10 26.30 66.77 24.33
C PRO A 10 24.83 66.47 24.67
N ARG A 11 24.10 65.87 23.73
CA ARG A 11 22.71 65.41 23.93
C ARG A 11 22.68 64.05 24.63
N ARG A 12 21.95 63.93 25.76
CA ARG A 12 21.64 62.64 26.39
C ARG A 12 20.83 61.77 25.43
N ARG A 13 21.40 60.62 25.02
CA ARG A 13 20.66 59.52 24.39
C ARG A 13 19.83 58.79 25.45
N ASN A 14 18.62 58.37 25.11
CA ASN A 14 17.64 57.85 26.07
C ASN A 14 17.19 56.44 25.65
N ASP A 15 18.05 55.44 25.91
CA ASP A 15 17.86 54.09 25.41
C ASP A 15 16.76 53.34 26.19
N ARG A 16 15.54 53.34 25.66
CA ARG A 16 14.41 52.56 26.16
C ARG A 16 14.33 51.22 25.44
N ILE A 17 14.79 50.16 26.09
CA ILE A 17 14.66 48.78 25.61
C ILE A 17 13.18 48.37 25.71
N LEU A 18 12.57 48.03 24.57
CA LEU A 18 11.19 47.51 24.51
C LEU A 18 11.17 46.01 24.83
N THR A 19 11.04 45.65 26.10
CA THR A 19 10.86 44.25 26.53
C THR A 19 9.46 43.75 26.19
N ILE A 20 9.32 43.11 25.02
CA ILE A 20 8.08 42.47 24.57
C ILE A 20 7.84 41.19 25.39
N ASP A 21 6.80 41.17 26.21
CA ASP A 21 6.38 39.97 26.96
C ASP A 21 5.62 38.99 26.05
N TRP A 22 6.39 38.08 25.45
CA TRP A 22 5.89 37.00 24.62
C TRP A 22 4.96 36.02 25.35
N SER A 23 5.05 35.88 26.68
CA SER A 23 4.20 34.96 27.44
C SER A 23 2.74 35.44 27.47
N LEU A 24 2.56 36.76 27.60
CA LEU A 24 1.26 37.43 27.58
C LEU A 24 0.65 37.43 26.18
N LEU A 25 1.46 37.62 25.14
CA LEU A 25 1.04 37.51 23.74
C LEU A 25 0.53 36.10 23.42
N TRP A 26 1.30 35.07 23.80
CA TRP A 26 0.98 33.67 23.51
C TRP A 26 -0.30 33.20 24.21
N ARG A 27 -0.51 33.59 25.47
CA ARG A 27 -1.76 33.32 26.21
C ARG A 27 -2.98 33.92 25.49
N ARG A 28 -2.87 35.14 24.95
CA ARG A 28 -3.95 35.83 24.22
C ARG A 28 -4.22 35.27 22.83
N MET A 29 -3.20 34.77 22.12
CA MET A 29 -3.40 34.03 20.87
C MET A 29 -4.13 32.70 21.12
N ARG A 30 -3.68 31.92 22.11
CA ARG A 30 -4.20 30.57 22.38
C ARG A 30 -5.69 30.55 22.75
N THR A 31 -6.18 31.55 23.49
CA THR A 31 -7.62 31.63 23.83
C THR A 31 -8.50 32.00 22.65
N ARG A 32 -8.03 32.84 21.71
CA ARG A 32 -8.77 33.14 20.46
C ARG A 32 -8.72 31.99 19.46
N ALA A 33 -7.57 31.34 19.29
CA ALA A 33 -7.40 30.23 18.34
C ALA A 33 -8.40 29.08 18.56
N GLY A 34 -8.71 28.75 19.83
CA GLY A 34 -9.66 27.68 20.16
C GLY A 34 -11.08 27.90 19.64
N GLN A 35 -11.54 29.15 19.51
CA GLN A 35 -12.89 29.50 19.04
C GLN A 35 -13.02 29.48 17.51
N TYR A 36 -11.92 29.75 16.79
CA TYR A 36 -11.87 29.57 15.33
C TYR A 36 -11.76 28.10 14.92
N PHE A 37 -11.04 27.28 15.70
CA PHE A 37 -10.84 25.87 15.34
C PHE A 37 -12.12 25.02 15.46
N SER A 38 -12.96 25.29 16.47
CA SER A 38 -14.26 24.60 16.63
C SER A 38 -15.26 24.98 15.54
N SER A 39 -15.35 26.27 15.19
CA SER A 39 -16.27 26.78 14.16
C SER A 39 -15.85 26.38 12.74
N LEU A 40 -14.55 26.28 12.45
CA LEU A 40 -14.04 25.69 11.21
C LEU A 40 -14.39 24.20 11.11
N LYS A 41 -14.16 23.42 12.18
CA LYS A 41 -14.43 21.97 12.18
C LYS A 41 -15.92 21.64 12.01
N PHE A 42 -16.83 22.50 12.49
CA PHE A 42 -18.28 22.34 12.32
C PHE A 42 -18.80 22.82 10.95
N ARG A 43 -18.09 23.73 10.26
CA ARG A 43 -18.41 24.11 8.88
C ARG A 43 -17.87 23.11 7.86
N ALA A 44 -16.67 22.57 8.08
CA ALA A 44 -16.05 21.57 7.21
C ALA A 44 -16.84 20.26 7.09
N SER A 45 -17.75 19.96 8.02
CA SER A 45 -18.65 18.78 7.95
C SER A 45 -19.96 19.04 7.20
N ARG A 46 -20.10 20.15 6.46
CA ARG A 46 -21.29 20.47 5.63
C ARG A 46 -20.97 21.05 4.24
N THR A 47 -19.72 21.02 3.82
CA THR A 47 -19.29 21.48 2.50
C THR A 47 -18.24 20.53 1.95
N GLU A 48 -18.43 20.03 0.74
CA GLU A 48 -17.45 19.21 0.03
C GLU A 48 -16.19 20.04 -0.24
N TYR A 49 -15.14 19.81 0.56
CA TYR A 49 -13.89 20.52 0.41
C TYR A 49 -13.10 19.90 -0.76
N ILE A 50 -13.37 20.39 -1.97
CA ILE A 50 -12.54 20.15 -3.14
C ILE A 50 -11.21 20.90 -2.91
N PRO A 51 -10.07 20.20 -2.76
CA PRO A 51 -8.79 20.86 -2.58
C PRO A 51 -8.42 21.63 -3.86
N PRO A 52 -7.98 22.90 -3.78
CA PRO A 52 -7.56 23.64 -4.98
C PRO A 52 -6.39 22.93 -5.67
N ALA A 53 -6.37 22.91 -7.01
CA ALA A 53 -5.43 22.12 -7.81
C ALA A 53 -3.92 22.40 -7.56
N TRP A 54 -3.57 23.48 -6.85
CA TRP A 54 -2.19 23.69 -6.38
C TRP A 54 -1.79 22.74 -5.24
N MET A 55 -2.72 22.30 -4.38
CA MET A 55 -2.44 21.38 -3.28
C MET A 55 -2.05 19.97 -3.76
N GLU A 56 -2.70 19.44 -4.80
CA GLU A 56 -2.39 18.08 -5.31
C GLU A 56 -0.95 17.97 -5.85
N ARG A 57 -0.40 19.06 -6.38
CA ARG A 57 0.98 19.10 -6.89
C ARG A 57 2.03 19.14 -5.77
N PHE A 58 1.66 19.56 -4.56
CA PHE A 58 2.57 19.58 -3.41
C PHE A 58 2.62 18.25 -2.64
N ARG A 59 2.86 17.13 -3.34
CA ARG A 59 3.28 15.83 -2.73
C ARG A 59 4.74 15.85 -2.20
N LEU A 60 5.15 16.99 -1.66
CA LEU A 60 6.34 17.16 -0.84
C LEU A 60 5.98 16.77 0.59
N SER A 61 6.01 15.47 0.88
CA SER A 61 5.90 14.95 2.25
C SER A 61 6.81 15.76 3.17
N TRP A 62 6.33 16.17 4.34
CA TRP A 62 7.10 17.02 5.28
C TRP A 62 8.51 16.46 5.59
N PHE A 63 8.67 15.13 5.57
CA PHE A 63 9.96 14.43 5.59
C PHE A 63 10.96 14.91 4.52
N ARG A 64 10.54 15.13 3.26
CA ARG A 64 11.40 15.62 2.17
C ARG A 64 11.84 17.06 2.39
N LEU A 65 10.95 17.92 2.88
CA LEU A 65 11.31 19.30 3.25
C LEU A 65 12.24 19.32 4.46
N GLY A 66 12.02 18.43 5.44
CA GLY A 66 12.94 18.20 6.55
C GLY A 66 14.32 17.69 6.09
N LEU A 67 14.37 16.79 5.11
CA LEU A 67 15.61 16.27 4.53
C LEU A 67 16.38 17.36 3.76
N ILE A 68 15.69 18.20 2.98
CA ILE A 68 16.30 19.35 2.30
C ILE A 68 16.81 20.37 3.31
N GLY A 69 16.03 20.66 4.37
CA GLY A 69 16.46 21.50 5.48
C GLY A 69 17.69 20.94 6.22
N LEU A 70 17.73 19.62 6.46
CA LEU A 70 18.86 18.92 7.06
C LEU A 70 20.11 19.00 6.18
N LEU A 71 19.97 18.79 4.86
CA LEU A 71 21.08 18.91 3.91
C LEU A 71 21.63 20.34 3.85
N LEU A 72 20.76 21.35 3.80
CA LEU A 72 21.17 22.76 3.85
C LEU A 72 21.81 23.13 5.20
N PHE A 73 21.35 22.56 6.30
CA PHE A 73 21.92 22.75 7.64
C PHE A 73 23.32 22.13 7.75
N VAL A 74 23.49 20.87 7.28
CA VAL A 74 24.82 20.23 7.18
C VAL A 74 25.76 21.04 6.29
N PHE A 75 25.27 21.54 5.14
CA PHE A 75 26.07 22.36 4.22
C PHE A 75 26.46 23.74 4.80
N THR A 76 25.76 24.24 5.83
CA THR A 76 26.11 25.49 6.53
C THR A 76 26.99 25.28 7.78
N GLN A 77 27.19 24.04 8.25
CA GLN A 77 28.02 23.72 9.42
C GLN A 77 29.55 23.71 9.17
N ARG A 78 29.99 24.08 7.96
CA ARG A 78 31.39 24.09 7.45
C ARG A 78 32.01 22.72 7.13
N GLN A 79 33.01 22.79 6.24
CA GLN A 79 34.19 21.90 6.14
C GLN A 79 33.92 20.40 6.31
N VAL A 80 33.28 19.81 5.30
CA VAL A 80 33.37 18.36 5.07
C VAL A 80 34.59 18.09 4.21
N ASP A 81 35.75 17.92 4.84
CA ASP A 81 36.99 17.55 4.16
C ASP A 81 36.92 16.09 3.68
N PHE A 82 36.36 15.88 2.49
CA PHE A 82 36.22 14.57 1.86
C PHE A 82 37.59 14.01 1.44
N THR A 83 38.28 13.34 2.35
CA THR A 83 39.48 12.55 2.06
C THR A 83 39.10 11.28 1.27
N ILE A 84 38.83 11.44 -0.03
CA ILE A 84 38.63 10.32 -0.96
C ILE A 84 39.96 9.57 -1.09
N SER A 85 40.15 8.56 -0.25
CA SER A 85 41.27 7.64 -0.37
C SER A 85 41.09 6.83 -1.65
N MET A 86 41.88 7.17 -2.67
CA MET A 86 41.79 6.57 -3.99
C MET A 86 42.30 5.13 -3.95
N GLY A 87 41.40 4.20 -3.63
CA GLY A 87 41.61 2.76 -3.80
C GLY A 87 41.96 2.47 -5.26
N LYS A 88 43.24 2.24 -5.51
CA LYS A 88 43.78 1.91 -6.83
C LYS A 88 43.40 0.47 -7.18
N GLU A 89 43.23 0.20 -8.48
CA GLU A 89 42.76 -1.07 -9.05
C GLU A 89 41.26 -1.33 -8.80
N GLY A 90 40.44 -1.67 -9.80
CA GLY A 90 40.69 -1.76 -11.24
C GLY A 90 39.54 -2.50 -11.93
N LEU A 91 39.11 -2.07 -13.12
CA LEU A 91 38.10 -2.82 -13.88
C LEU A 91 38.73 -4.11 -14.43
N ALA A 92 38.23 -5.26 -13.96
CA ALA A 92 38.59 -6.58 -14.48
C ALA A 92 37.34 -7.45 -14.66
N ALA A 93 36.59 -7.21 -15.74
CA ALA A 93 35.66 -8.21 -16.25
C ALA A 93 36.49 -9.25 -17.03
N GLY A 94 36.64 -10.47 -16.48
CA GLY A 94 37.45 -11.50 -17.14
C GLY A 94 37.57 -12.82 -16.37
N THR A 95 36.91 -13.85 -16.90
CA THR A 95 37.34 -15.26 -16.96
C THR A 95 38.16 -15.82 -15.77
N THR A 96 37.50 -16.53 -14.85
CA THR A 96 38.16 -17.36 -13.84
C THR A 96 38.68 -18.69 -14.42
N THR A 97 39.75 -18.64 -15.20
CA THR A 97 40.55 -19.84 -15.55
C THR A 97 41.70 -19.98 -14.56
N GLY A 98 41.78 -21.10 -13.82
CA GLY A 98 42.99 -21.40 -13.04
C GLY A 98 42.87 -22.42 -11.90
N ARG A 99 43.05 -23.72 -12.22
CA ARG A 99 43.70 -24.65 -11.27
C ARG A 99 44.35 -25.89 -11.94
N HIS A 100 45.66 -26.00 -11.75
CA HIS A 100 46.49 -27.21 -11.87
C HIS A 100 47.09 -27.49 -10.45
N MET A 101 47.87 -28.51 -10.09
CA MET A 101 48.60 -29.66 -10.71
C MET A 101 48.57 -30.80 -9.64
N ALA A 102 48.96 -32.07 -9.82
CA ALA A 102 49.36 -32.93 -10.95
C ALA A 102 49.09 -34.41 -10.51
N ALA A 103 48.55 -35.28 -11.38
CA ALA A 103 49.27 -36.30 -12.18
C ALA A 103 50.01 -37.42 -11.41
N LYS A 104 49.84 -38.69 -11.85
CA LYS A 104 50.92 -39.70 -12.00
C LYS A 104 50.49 -40.95 -12.82
N THR A 105 51.36 -41.32 -13.77
CA THR A 105 51.61 -42.59 -14.52
C THR A 105 51.06 -43.93 -13.98
N SER A 106 50.89 -45.01 -14.76
CA SER A 106 50.98 -45.27 -16.23
C SER A 106 50.49 -46.69 -16.59
N ASP A 107 50.45 -46.98 -17.89
CA ASP A 107 50.59 -48.28 -18.58
C ASP A 107 49.52 -49.39 -18.55
N ALA A 108 49.43 -49.98 -19.73
CA ALA A 108 48.42 -50.87 -20.27
C ALA A 108 48.52 -52.34 -19.86
N SER A 109 47.38 -53.05 -19.98
CA SER A 109 47.29 -54.44 -20.47
C SER A 109 45.84 -54.74 -20.89
N ALA A 110 45.62 -55.80 -21.68
CA ALA A 110 44.32 -56.18 -22.26
C ALA A 110 43.77 -57.47 -21.62
N ASP A 111 42.44 -57.57 -21.45
CA ASP A 111 41.59 -58.48 -22.27
C ASP A 111 40.07 -58.35 -21.94
N PRO A 112 39.15 -58.86 -22.79
CA PRO A 112 37.71 -58.56 -22.70
C PRO A 112 36.83 -59.69 -22.12
N ALA A 113 35.95 -59.38 -21.15
CA ALA A 113 34.89 -60.32 -20.72
C ALA A 113 33.69 -59.67 -19.96
N ALA A 114 32.69 -59.11 -20.67
CA ALA A 114 31.33 -58.85 -20.16
C ALA A 114 30.36 -58.71 -21.35
N ARG A 115 29.70 -59.79 -21.81
CA ARG A 115 28.37 -60.26 -21.34
C ARG A 115 27.27 -59.20 -21.45
N ASP A 116 26.56 -59.23 -22.59
CA ASP A 116 25.30 -58.52 -22.78
C ASP A 116 24.26 -58.87 -21.71
N ASN A 117 23.63 -57.84 -21.15
CA ASN A 117 22.47 -57.95 -20.28
C ASN A 117 21.36 -56.99 -20.75
N MET A 118 20.73 -57.32 -21.89
CA MET A 118 19.52 -56.65 -22.38
C MET A 118 18.44 -56.61 -21.29
N SER A 119 18.37 -55.49 -20.58
CA SER A 119 17.32 -55.23 -19.59
C SER A 119 16.12 -54.65 -20.33
N VAL A 120 15.16 -55.53 -20.64
CA VAL A 120 13.94 -55.16 -21.37
C VAL A 120 13.18 -54.09 -20.58
N LEU A 121 12.94 -52.94 -21.21
CA LEU A 121 12.14 -51.87 -20.61
C LEU A 121 10.70 -52.37 -20.37
N PRO A 122 10.18 -52.34 -19.13
CA PRO A 122 8.77 -52.57 -18.90
C PRO A 122 7.99 -51.39 -19.48
N VAL A 123 7.22 -51.62 -20.54
CA VAL A 123 6.18 -50.69 -20.98
C VAL A 123 5.07 -50.70 -19.93
N ALA A 124 5.28 -49.93 -18.86
CA ALA A 124 4.24 -49.63 -17.90
C ALA A 124 3.12 -48.91 -18.67
N ALA A 125 1.94 -49.55 -18.71
CA ALA A 125 0.79 -48.96 -19.37
C ALA A 125 0.49 -47.60 -18.73
N THR A 126 0.39 -46.55 -19.55
CA THR A 126 -0.03 -45.21 -19.11
C THR A 126 -1.47 -45.28 -18.63
N VAL A 127 -1.66 -45.61 -17.35
CA VAL A 127 -2.91 -45.34 -16.64
C VAL A 127 -3.09 -43.83 -16.73
N ALA A 128 -4.09 -43.40 -17.48
CA ALA A 128 -4.35 -41.99 -17.68
C ALA A 128 -4.51 -41.31 -16.31
N ALA A 129 -3.67 -40.30 -16.05
CA ALA A 129 -3.86 -39.46 -14.87
C ALA A 129 -5.29 -38.88 -14.95
N PRO A 130 -6.04 -38.85 -13.84
CA PRO A 130 -7.40 -38.31 -13.88
C PRO A 130 -7.34 -36.86 -14.36
N GLU A 131 -8.09 -36.58 -15.43
CA GLU A 131 -8.31 -35.22 -15.96
C GLU A 131 -8.56 -34.24 -14.80
N PRO A 132 -7.93 -33.05 -14.79
CA PRO A 132 -8.08 -32.09 -13.70
C PRO A 132 -9.51 -31.54 -13.70
N THR A 133 -10.40 -32.25 -12.99
CA THR A 133 -11.79 -31.88 -12.78
C THR A 133 -11.83 -30.46 -12.25
N LYS A 134 -12.61 -29.58 -12.92
CA LYS A 134 -12.74 -28.18 -12.52
C LYS A 134 -13.09 -28.11 -11.03
N ALA A 135 -12.16 -27.58 -10.23
CA ALA A 135 -12.32 -27.49 -8.79
C ALA A 135 -13.63 -26.77 -8.46
N VAL A 136 -14.56 -27.52 -7.87
CA VAL A 136 -15.85 -26.98 -7.44
C VAL A 136 -15.59 -26.06 -6.25
N TRP A 137 -15.94 -24.79 -6.39
CA TRP A 137 -15.84 -23.84 -5.28
C TRP A 137 -16.76 -24.27 -4.14
N SER A 138 -16.23 -24.22 -2.92
CA SER A 138 -16.95 -24.49 -1.67
C SER A 138 -16.58 -23.41 -0.64
N VAL A 139 -17.46 -23.16 0.35
CA VAL A 139 -17.21 -22.15 1.39
C VAL A 139 -16.32 -22.70 2.52
N GLU A 140 -16.33 -24.03 2.70
CA GLU A 140 -15.55 -24.79 3.67
C GLU A 140 -14.03 -24.70 3.44
N GLN A 141 -13.59 -24.27 2.25
CA GLN A 141 -12.18 -24.02 1.95
C GLN A 141 -11.58 -22.87 2.78
N TYR A 142 -12.40 -21.99 3.36
CA TYR A 142 -11.94 -20.83 4.13
C TYR A 142 -11.77 -21.17 5.61
N ASN A 143 -10.58 -20.90 6.16
CA ASN A 143 -10.34 -21.11 7.59
C ASN A 143 -11.14 -20.09 8.44
N VAL A 144 -12.09 -20.59 9.23
CA VAL A 144 -13.01 -19.79 10.07
C VAL A 144 -12.29 -18.78 10.98
N ARG A 145 -11.09 -19.11 11.49
CA ARG A 145 -10.29 -18.22 12.35
C ARG A 145 -9.75 -17.03 11.55
N GLU A 146 -9.21 -17.29 10.36
CA GLU A 146 -8.68 -16.26 9.48
C GLU A 146 -9.81 -15.37 8.92
N VAL A 147 -10.95 -15.96 8.54
CA VAL A 147 -12.15 -15.19 8.15
C VAL A 147 -12.62 -14.29 9.29
N ARG A 148 -12.71 -14.80 10.54
CA ARG A 148 -13.09 -13.99 11.70
C ARG A 148 -12.10 -12.86 11.98
N ALA A 149 -10.80 -13.11 11.84
CA ALA A 149 -9.77 -12.07 11.98
C ALA A 149 -9.87 -11.01 10.87
N TYR A 150 -10.15 -11.43 9.64
CA TYR A 150 -10.34 -10.55 8.48
C TYR A 150 -11.58 -9.66 8.65
N VAL A 151 -12.73 -10.26 8.98
CA VAL A 151 -13.98 -9.54 9.26
C VAL A 151 -13.77 -8.54 10.40
N ASN A 152 -13.14 -8.95 11.50
CA ASN A 152 -12.84 -8.05 12.63
C ASN A 152 -11.97 -6.85 12.23
N ARG A 153 -11.00 -7.04 11.32
CA ARG A 153 -10.11 -6.00 10.78
C ARG A 153 -10.84 -5.03 9.85
N PHE A 154 -11.72 -5.54 8.98
CA PHE A 154 -12.30 -4.75 7.87
C PHE A 154 -13.76 -4.32 8.06
N GLN A 155 -14.51 -4.80 9.08
CA GLN A 155 -15.92 -4.42 9.31
C GLN A 155 -16.17 -2.89 9.31
N ARG A 156 -15.30 -2.11 9.96
CA ARG A 156 -15.39 -0.64 9.98
C ARG A 156 -15.01 0.02 8.65
N VAL A 157 -14.25 -0.68 7.80
CA VAL A 157 -14.01 -0.25 6.42
C VAL A 157 -15.26 -0.55 5.59
N ALA A 158 -15.84 -1.74 5.70
CA ALA A 158 -17.05 -2.14 4.98
C ALA A 158 -18.20 -1.15 5.19
N ARG A 159 -18.58 -0.85 6.46
CA ARG A 159 -19.57 0.21 6.77
C ARG A 159 -19.16 1.56 6.18
N GLY A 160 -17.90 1.95 6.36
CA GLY A 160 -17.37 3.21 5.86
C GLY A 160 -17.26 3.31 4.33
N GLU A 161 -17.44 2.21 3.58
CA GLU A 161 -17.62 2.25 2.12
C GLU A 161 -19.11 2.17 1.74
N GLU A 162 -19.94 1.48 2.53
CA GLU A 162 -21.42 1.51 2.42
C GLU A 162 -21.97 2.93 2.55
N ASP A 163 -21.58 3.65 3.62
CA ASP A 163 -21.93 5.04 3.92
C ASP A 163 -21.60 6.05 2.80
N LYS A 164 -20.73 5.67 1.84
CA LYS A 164 -20.15 6.58 0.83
C LYS A 164 -20.46 6.20 -0.62
N PHE A 165 -20.58 4.92 -0.92
CA PHE A 165 -20.71 4.39 -2.29
C PHE A 165 -21.96 3.52 -2.47
N SER A 166 -22.83 3.42 -1.46
CA SER A 166 -24.05 2.62 -1.50
C SER A 166 -23.76 1.14 -1.83
N ILE A 167 -22.68 0.59 -1.27
CA ILE A 167 -22.27 -0.81 -1.40
C ILE A 167 -22.46 -1.51 -0.05
N PRO A 168 -23.46 -2.40 0.13
CA PRO A 168 -23.76 -3.02 1.42
C PRO A 168 -22.54 -3.68 2.07
N ALA A 169 -22.26 -3.41 3.35
CA ALA A 169 -21.12 -3.98 4.06
C ALA A 169 -21.07 -5.52 4.03
N PRO A 170 -22.19 -6.27 4.12
CA PRO A 170 -22.19 -7.73 3.94
C PRO A 170 -21.67 -8.14 2.56
N ALA A 171 -22.14 -7.49 1.49
CA ALA A 171 -21.74 -7.77 0.11
C ALA A 171 -20.29 -7.37 -0.18
N LYS A 172 -19.86 -6.18 0.29
CA LYS A 172 -18.47 -5.71 0.19
C LYS A 172 -17.50 -6.66 0.92
N MET A 173 -17.85 -7.11 2.12
CA MET A 173 -17.06 -8.07 2.88
C MET A 173 -16.99 -9.44 2.20
N ALA A 174 -18.11 -9.95 1.70
CA ALA A 174 -18.15 -11.24 1.00
C ALA A 174 -17.31 -11.22 -0.29
N LEU A 175 -17.38 -10.14 -1.06
CA LEU A 175 -16.50 -9.91 -2.23
C LEU A 175 -15.02 -9.91 -1.83
N ALA A 176 -14.68 -9.28 -0.70
CA ALA A 176 -13.32 -9.22 -0.20
C ALA A 176 -12.81 -10.58 0.30
N ILE A 177 -13.65 -11.36 0.99
CA ILE A 177 -13.34 -12.73 1.41
C ILE A 177 -13.11 -13.62 0.17
N LEU A 178 -14.00 -13.55 -0.82
CA LEU A 178 -13.94 -14.33 -2.05
C LEU A 178 -12.68 -14.02 -2.87
N GLY A 179 -12.37 -12.75 -3.10
CA GLY A 179 -11.21 -12.33 -3.90
C GLY A 179 -9.85 -12.52 -3.20
N SER A 180 -9.82 -12.38 -1.86
CA SER A 180 -8.56 -12.41 -1.09
C SER A 180 -8.29 -13.71 -0.34
N GLY A 181 -9.22 -14.66 -0.33
CA GLY A 181 -9.16 -15.83 0.54
C GLY A 181 -9.18 -15.41 2.02
N ALA A 182 -9.98 -14.40 2.37
CA ALA A 182 -9.91 -13.68 3.65
C ALA A 182 -8.49 -13.19 4.03
N GLY A 183 -7.75 -12.67 3.05
CA GLY A 183 -6.38 -12.16 3.21
C GLY A 183 -5.29 -13.23 3.21
N THR A 184 -5.60 -14.48 2.84
CA THR A 184 -4.61 -15.57 2.75
C THR A 184 -3.95 -15.67 1.38
N ASN A 185 -4.57 -15.17 0.31
CA ASN A 185 -4.01 -15.22 -1.06
C ASN A 185 -2.72 -14.38 -1.17
N PRO A 186 -1.70 -14.82 -1.96
CA PRO A 186 -0.44 -14.07 -2.16
C PRO A 186 -0.67 -12.60 -2.54
N ALA A 187 -1.54 -12.34 -3.51
CA ALA A 187 -1.88 -10.97 -3.94
C ALA A 187 -2.43 -10.08 -2.80
N ALA A 188 -3.11 -10.66 -1.81
CA ALA A 188 -3.62 -9.93 -0.66
C ALA A 188 -2.55 -9.71 0.43
N ARG A 189 -1.58 -10.62 0.54
CA ARG A 189 -0.49 -10.57 1.54
C ARG A 189 0.67 -9.69 1.10
N GLU A 190 1.10 -9.83 -0.15
CA GLU A 190 2.28 -9.15 -0.72
C GLU A 190 1.90 -7.80 -1.33
N ASN A 191 0.77 -7.76 -2.04
CA ASN A 191 0.38 -6.63 -2.89
C ASN A 191 -0.84 -5.84 -2.37
N ASN A 192 -1.36 -6.18 -1.18
CA ASN A 192 -2.57 -5.62 -0.58
C ASN A 192 -3.84 -5.68 -1.47
N ASN A 193 -3.87 -6.55 -2.49
CA ASN A 193 -5.01 -6.68 -3.39
C ASN A 193 -5.99 -7.75 -2.90
N HIS A 194 -7.18 -7.31 -2.48
CA HIS A 194 -8.24 -8.13 -1.92
C HIS A 194 -9.41 -8.42 -2.90
N PHE A 195 -9.46 -7.78 -4.07
CA PHE A 195 -10.53 -7.95 -5.07
C PHE A 195 -10.02 -8.48 -6.42
N GLY A 196 -8.75 -8.91 -6.47
CA GLY A 196 -8.17 -9.62 -7.60
C GLY A 196 -8.02 -8.75 -8.84
N THR A 197 -8.36 -9.31 -9.99
CA THR A 197 -8.18 -8.68 -11.32
C THR A 197 -9.18 -7.59 -11.66
N ILE A 198 -10.20 -7.35 -10.83
CA ILE A 198 -11.17 -6.26 -11.04
C ILE A 198 -10.52 -4.91 -10.73
N THR A 199 -9.72 -4.82 -9.67
CA THR A 199 -9.00 -3.60 -9.33
C THR A 199 -7.77 -3.43 -10.22
N ALA A 200 -7.71 -2.34 -10.98
CA ALA A 200 -6.77 -2.14 -12.09
C ALA A 200 -5.27 -2.23 -11.75
N ASN A 201 -4.88 -1.96 -10.50
CA ASN A 201 -3.49 -2.12 -10.07
C ASN A 201 -3.30 -3.49 -9.42
N GLY A 202 -2.27 -4.23 -9.83
CA GLY A 202 -1.89 -5.47 -9.13
C GLY A 202 -1.44 -5.23 -7.68
N TYR A 203 -0.99 -4.02 -7.37
CA TYR A 203 -0.39 -3.61 -6.10
C TYR A 203 -1.02 -2.33 -5.52
N TYR A 204 -1.15 -2.29 -4.20
CA TYR A 204 -1.57 -1.14 -3.40
C TYR A 204 -0.65 -0.94 -2.18
N GLU A 205 -0.40 0.32 -1.79
CA GLU A 205 0.43 0.65 -0.61
C GLU A 205 -0.13 0.05 0.69
N ASN A 206 -1.45 -0.12 0.77
CA ASN A 206 -2.15 -0.75 1.88
C ASN A 206 -3.55 -1.25 1.46
N ALA A 207 -4.09 -2.18 2.23
CA ALA A 207 -5.40 -2.79 1.95
C ALA A 207 -6.57 -1.81 1.86
N TRP A 208 -6.56 -0.69 2.60
CA TRP A 208 -7.65 0.29 2.58
C TRP A 208 -7.73 1.02 1.23
N MET A 209 -6.59 1.30 0.59
CA MET A 209 -6.56 1.86 -0.76
C MET A 209 -7.13 0.89 -1.81
N ASN A 210 -6.92 -0.42 -1.65
CA ASN A 210 -7.53 -1.41 -2.52
C ASN A 210 -9.05 -1.53 -2.31
N TRP A 211 -9.52 -1.50 -1.05
CA TRP A 211 -10.94 -1.44 -0.71
C TRP A 211 -11.64 -0.22 -1.30
N ARG A 212 -11.00 0.94 -1.21
CA ARG A 212 -11.47 2.20 -1.80
C ARG A 212 -11.49 2.16 -3.33
N ALA A 213 -10.39 1.78 -3.98
CA ALA A 213 -10.31 1.70 -5.44
C ALA A 213 -11.35 0.74 -6.02
N HIS A 214 -11.70 -0.31 -5.28
CA HIS A 214 -12.81 -1.19 -5.64
C HIS A 214 -14.20 -0.52 -5.47
N SER A 215 -14.39 0.37 -4.49
CA SER A 215 -15.64 1.13 -4.35
C SER A 215 -15.81 2.14 -5.49
N GLU A 216 -14.76 2.90 -5.77
CA GLU A 216 -14.69 3.89 -6.85
C GLU A 216 -14.89 3.26 -8.23
N LEU A 217 -14.44 2.02 -8.43
CA LEU A 217 -14.72 1.23 -9.64
C LEU A 217 -16.20 0.85 -9.74
N ILE A 218 -16.80 0.34 -8.66
CA ILE A 218 -18.22 -0.05 -8.65
C ILE A 218 -19.12 1.15 -8.91
N ASP A 219 -18.86 2.28 -8.24
CA ASP A 219 -19.60 3.52 -8.40
C ASP A 219 -19.53 4.06 -9.85
N ARG A 220 -18.33 4.03 -10.45
CA ARG A 220 -18.09 4.48 -11.84
C ARG A 220 -18.70 3.56 -12.90
N GLU A 221 -18.56 2.25 -12.76
CA GLU A 221 -18.87 1.27 -13.82
C GLU A 221 -20.24 0.60 -13.65
N PHE A 222 -20.78 0.60 -12.44
CA PHE A 222 -22.08 0.00 -12.11
C PHE A 222 -22.96 0.91 -11.21
N PRO A 223 -23.11 2.23 -11.50
CA PRO A 223 -23.83 3.17 -10.64
C PRO A 223 -25.29 2.76 -10.37
N GLN A 224 -25.92 2.00 -11.27
CA GLN A 224 -27.26 1.46 -11.09
C GLN A 224 -27.42 0.55 -9.84
N LEU A 225 -26.32 0.00 -9.31
CA LEU A 225 -26.34 -0.84 -8.11
C LEU A 225 -26.65 -0.03 -6.84
N ALA A 226 -26.38 1.28 -6.82
CA ALA A 226 -26.72 2.15 -5.68
C ALA A 226 -28.22 2.16 -5.37
N ASN A 227 -29.08 1.93 -6.37
CA ASN A 227 -30.54 1.87 -6.21
C ASN A 227 -31.00 0.65 -5.37
N GLU A 228 -30.25 -0.45 -5.39
CA GLU A 228 -30.59 -1.70 -4.69
C GLU A 228 -29.85 -1.82 -3.34
N SER A 229 -29.11 -0.78 -2.94
CA SER A 229 -28.22 -0.75 -1.77
C SER A 229 -28.90 -0.98 -0.42
N VAL A 230 -30.21 -0.77 -0.32
CA VAL A 230 -30.97 -0.98 0.93
C VAL A 230 -31.02 -2.47 1.33
N ASN A 231 -30.85 -3.39 0.38
CA ASN A 231 -30.89 -4.83 0.64
C ASN A 231 -29.74 -5.54 -0.07
N TYR A 232 -28.79 -6.10 0.70
CA TYR A 232 -27.63 -6.82 0.17
C TYR A 232 -28.01 -7.97 -0.78
N GLN A 233 -29.16 -8.63 -0.60
CA GLN A 233 -29.62 -9.70 -1.48
C GLN A 233 -30.02 -9.16 -2.86
N GLN A 234 -30.74 -8.04 -2.90
CA GLN A 234 -31.13 -7.36 -4.15
C GLN A 234 -29.89 -6.77 -4.84
N TRP A 235 -29.00 -6.14 -4.08
CA TRP A 235 -27.73 -5.60 -4.58
C TRP A 235 -26.85 -6.70 -5.21
N ILE A 236 -26.73 -7.87 -4.57
CA ILE A 236 -26.00 -9.03 -5.12
C ILE A 236 -26.70 -9.61 -6.35
N ALA A 237 -28.04 -9.70 -6.35
CA ALA A 237 -28.80 -10.15 -7.51
C ALA A 237 -28.70 -9.17 -8.70
N ALA A 238 -28.53 -7.88 -8.45
CA ALA A 238 -28.24 -6.88 -9.47
C ALA A 238 -26.79 -6.98 -9.95
N LEU A 239 -25.80 -7.11 -9.06
CA LEU A 239 -24.39 -7.31 -9.41
C LEU A 239 -24.20 -8.52 -10.33
N ALA A 240 -24.88 -9.64 -10.03
CA ALA A 240 -24.82 -10.87 -10.83
C ALA A 240 -25.43 -10.75 -12.25
N ARG A 241 -26.11 -9.64 -12.57
CA ARG A 241 -26.59 -9.29 -13.91
C ARG A 241 -25.65 -8.35 -14.68
N THR A 242 -24.62 -7.82 -14.02
CA THR A 242 -23.61 -6.93 -14.63
C THR A 242 -22.43 -7.71 -15.23
N SER A 243 -21.54 -7.00 -15.93
CA SER A 243 -20.25 -7.51 -16.39
C SER A 243 -19.17 -7.60 -15.30
N TYR A 244 -19.48 -7.29 -14.03
CA TYR A 244 -18.52 -7.29 -12.90
C TYR A 244 -17.74 -8.62 -12.77
N SER A 245 -18.35 -9.76 -13.10
CA SER A 245 -17.65 -11.04 -13.12
C SER A 245 -18.12 -11.95 -14.26
N ARG A 246 -17.21 -12.80 -14.74
CA ARG A 246 -17.51 -13.89 -15.69
C ARG A 246 -18.10 -15.13 -15.00
N ASP A 247 -18.07 -15.17 -13.67
CA ASP A 247 -18.57 -16.26 -12.85
C ASP A 247 -20.09 -16.12 -12.65
N LYS A 248 -20.86 -16.95 -13.38
CA LYS A 248 -22.34 -16.94 -13.34
C LYS A 248 -22.92 -17.26 -11.96
N ASP A 249 -22.16 -17.93 -11.10
CA ASP A 249 -22.60 -18.31 -9.76
C ASP A 249 -22.13 -17.32 -8.68
N ILE A 250 -21.48 -16.20 -9.04
CA ILE A 250 -20.96 -15.21 -8.07
C ILE A 250 -22.03 -14.77 -7.05
N GLY A 251 -23.27 -14.55 -7.50
CA GLY A 251 -24.37 -14.15 -6.61
C GLY A 251 -24.64 -15.19 -5.52
N LYS A 252 -24.66 -16.48 -5.87
CA LYS A 252 -24.81 -17.59 -4.91
C LYS A 252 -23.63 -17.64 -3.96
N LYS A 253 -22.40 -17.57 -4.47
CA LYS A 253 -21.16 -17.63 -3.68
C LYS A 253 -21.10 -16.53 -2.62
N LEU A 254 -21.53 -15.32 -2.98
CA LEU A 254 -21.58 -14.19 -2.04
C LEU A 254 -22.65 -14.40 -0.96
N LEU A 255 -23.85 -14.85 -1.31
CA LEU A 255 -24.89 -15.19 -0.33
C LEU A 255 -24.43 -16.30 0.62
N THR A 256 -23.87 -17.39 0.10
CA THR A 256 -23.32 -18.49 0.91
C THR A 256 -22.20 -18.02 1.85
N ILE A 257 -21.31 -17.11 1.42
CA ILE A 257 -20.30 -16.50 2.32
C ILE A 257 -20.97 -15.65 3.41
N ILE A 258 -22.01 -14.87 3.08
CA ILE A 258 -22.73 -14.02 4.03
C ILE A 258 -23.45 -14.86 5.09
N GLU A 259 -24.18 -15.88 4.66
CA GLU A 259 -24.91 -16.81 5.52
C GLU A 259 -23.96 -17.60 6.42
N HIS A 260 -22.96 -18.27 5.83
CA HIS A 260 -22.04 -19.16 6.56
C HIS A 260 -21.19 -18.43 7.62
N PHE A 261 -20.80 -17.18 7.35
CA PHE A 261 -20.01 -16.38 8.30
C PHE A 261 -20.83 -15.35 9.09
N GLY A 262 -22.16 -15.33 8.94
CA GLY A 262 -23.07 -14.45 9.69
C GLY A 262 -22.88 -12.95 9.41
N LEU A 263 -22.51 -12.60 8.18
CA LEU A 263 -22.11 -11.24 7.79
C LEU A 263 -23.27 -10.24 7.70
N GLU A 264 -24.53 -10.68 7.84
CA GLU A 264 -25.73 -9.83 7.73
C GLU A 264 -25.84 -8.76 8.83
N ARG A 265 -25.10 -8.91 9.93
CA ARG A 265 -25.09 -7.99 11.08
C ARG A 265 -23.91 -7.00 11.05
N LEU A 266 -23.32 -6.80 9.87
CA LEU A 266 -22.05 -6.09 9.71
C LEU A 266 -22.09 -4.59 9.96
#